data_AF-A0A957L4A3-F1
#
_entry.id   AF-A0A957L4A3-F1
#
_cell.length_a   1.000
_cell.length_b   1.000
_cell.length_c   1.000
_cell.angle_alpha   90.00
_cell.angle_beta   90.00
_cell.angle_gamma   90.00
#
_symmetry.space_group_name_H-M   'P 1'
#
loop_
_entity.id
_entity.type
_entity.pdbx_description
1 polymer ?
#
loop_
_entity_poly.entity_id
_entity_poly.type
_entity_poly.pdbx_seq_one_letter_code
_entity_poly.pdbx_strand_id
1 'polypeptide(L)'
;LVDLNGDGRLDIQVGNDFAVPDFVWYWSDEGWLAQEPYDTTTHSTMSLDFADIDNNGQRELFASDMHPYQEDSETMAAWDPVMSSMMDDPHPPDDPQTMANVLQMADGAGWHDAAAALGVNATGWSWSSKFGDLDQ
;
A
#
# COMPACT_ATOMS: atom_id res chain seq x y z
N LEU A 1 -4.69 -12.68 -4.72
CA LEU A 1 -5.93 -13.30 -4.22
C LEU A 1 -5.77 -13.54 -2.73
N VAL A 2 -6.64 -12.95 -1.93
CA VAL A 2 -6.59 -12.93 -0.46
C VAL A 2 -8.00 -12.65 0.05
N ASP A 3 -8.37 -13.16 1.23
CA ASP A 3 -9.62 -12.79 1.90
C ASP A 3 -9.40 -11.47 2.64
N LEU A 4 -9.99 -10.38 2.15
CA LEU A 4 -9.76 -9.01 2.64
C LEU A 4 -10.88 -8.50 3.55
N ASN A 5 -12.02 -9.19 3.59
CA ASN A 5 -13.18 -8.79 4.38
C ASN A 5 -13.59 -9.83 5.44
N GLY A 6 -12.85 -10.95 5.52
CA GLY A 6 -13.03 -12.01 6.50
C GLY A 6 -14.25 -12.90 6.24
N ASP A 7 -14.79 -12.90 5.02
CA ASP A 7 -15.98 -13.70 4.67
C ASP A 7 -15.65 -15.13 4.22
N GLY A 8 -14.36 -15.49 4.18
CA GLY A 8 -13.86 -16.80 3.78
C GLY A 8 -13.72 -17.00 2.26
N ARG A 9 -13.93 -15.96 1.46
CA ARG A 9 -13.79 -15.98 -0.01
C ARG A 9 -12.56 -15.17 -0.43
N LEU A 10 -12.02 -15.49 -1.60
CA LEU A 10 -10.83 -14.82 -2.11
C LEU A 10 -11.23 -13.60 -2.95
N ASP A 11 -10.65 -12.47 -2.59
CA ASP A 11 -10.79 -11.18 -3.25
C ASP A 11 -9.56 -10.85 -4.12
N ILE A 12 -9.71 -9.85 -4.98
CA ILE A 12 -8.62 -9.34 -5.84
C ILE A 12 -8.17 -7.98 -5.30
N GLN A 13 -6.97 -7.92 -4.73
CA GLN A 13 -6.24 -6.66 -4.55
C GLN A 13 -5.67 -6.21 -5.89
N VAL A 14 -5.86 -4.94 -6.23
CA VAL A 14 -5.29 -4.29 -7.42
C VAL A 14 -4.32 -3.21 -6.97
N GLY A 15 -3.07 -3.33 -7.42
CA GLY A 15 -2.05 -2.31 -7.30
C GLY A 15 -1.94 -1.52 -8.61
N ASN A 16 -1.97 -0.19 -8.55
CA ASN A 16 -1.88 0.69 -9.70
C ASN A 16 -0.63 1.58 -9.66
N ASP A 17 -0.34 2.18 -10.81
CA ASP A 17 0.71 3.19 -10.96
C ASP A 17 0.06 4.53 -11.34
N PHE A 18 0.62 5.64 -10.87
CA PHE A 18 0.14 7.01 -11.09
C PHE A 18 -1.22 7.32 -10.45
N ALA A 19 -1.97 8.28 -11.00
CA ALA A 19 -3.19 8.85 -10.42
C ALA A 19 -4.44 7.95 -10.34
N VAL A 20 -4.27 6.62 -10.33
CA VAL A 20 -5.34 5.68 -10.04
C VAL A 20 -5.02 5.01 -8.70
N PRO A 21 -5.80 5.24 -7.64
CA PRO A 21 -5.59 4.59 -6.36
C PRO A 21 -5.65 3.06 -6.45
N ASP A 22 -4.95 2.38 -5.54
CA ASP A 22 -5.17 0.96 -5.31
C ASP A 22 -6.61 0.69 -4.87
N PHE A 23 -7.16 -0.44 -5.31
CA PHE A 23 -8.54 -0.80 -5.01
C PHE A 23 -8.71 -2.32 -4.96
N VAL A 24 -9.91 -2.75 -4.59
CA VAL A 24 -10.24 -4.16 -4.38
C VAL A 24 -11.46 -4.56 -5.19
N TRP A 25 -11.48 -5.79 -5.69
CA TRP A 25 -12.72 -6.47 -6.06
C TRP A 25 -13.08 -7.51 -5.01
N TYR A 26 -14.15 -7.26 -4.26
CA TYR A 26 -14.74 -8.27 -3.38
C TYR A 26 -15.56 -9.27 -4.16
N TRP A 27 -15.42 -10.55 -3.82
CA TRP A 27 -16.27 -11.59 -4.38
C TRP A 27 -17.56 -11.75 -3.57
N SER A 28 -18.70 -11.61 -4.23
CA SER A 28 -20.04 -11.78 -3.65
C SER A 28 -20.86 -12.80 -4.43
N ASP A 29 -22.03 -13.16 -3.91
CA ASP A 29 -22.96 -14.05 -4.62
C ASP A 29 -23.52 -13.40 -5.90
N GLU A 30 -23.50 -12.07 -5.96
CA GLU A 30 -23.87 -11.26 -7.12
C GLU A 30 -22.70 -11.03 -8.10
N GLY A 31 -21.49 -11.49 -7.77
CA GLY A 31 -20.27 -11.35 -8.58
C GLY A 31 -19.23 -10.41 -7.96
N TRP A 32 -18.36 -9.84 -8.82
CA TRP A 32 -17.30 -8.92 -8.39
C TRP A 32 -17.83 -7.52 -8.10
N LEU A 33 -17.52 -6.99 -6.92
CA LEU A 33 -17.88 -5.65 -6.47
C LEU A 33 -16.61 -4.82 -6.23
N ALA A 34 -16.46 -3.69 -6.91
CA ALA A 34 -15.33 -2.78 -6.69
C ALA A 34 -15.49 -2.07 -5.34
N GLN A 35 -14.39 -1.96 -4.59
CA GLN A 35 -14.31 -1.32 -3.28
C GLN A 35 -12.98 -0.57 -3.13
N GLU A 36 -13.01 0.48 -2.34
CA GLU A 36 -11.85 1.32 -1.99
C GLU A 36 -11.76 1.35 -0.45
N PRO A 37 -11.30 0.26 0.19
CA PRO A 37 -11.39 0.12 1.65
C PRO A 37 -10.25 0.82 2.40
N TYR A 38 -9.32 1.46 1.69
CA TYR A 38 -8.10 2.03 2.25
C TYR A 38 -8.17 3.55 2.28
N ASP A 39 -7.90 4.13 3.44
CA ASP A 39 -7.79 5.58 3.60
C ASP A 39 -6.44 6.13 3.07
N THR A 40 -5.49 5.25 2.76
CA THR A 40 -4.17 5.61 2.19
C THR A 40 -3.74 4.51 1.24
N THR A 41 -3.19 4.85 0.07
CA THR A 41 -2.66 3.89 -0.90
C THR A 41 -1.33 4.39 -1.47
N THR A 42 -0.54 3.52 -2.07
CA THR A 42 0.68 3.94 -2.77
C THR A 42 0.33 4.72 -4.04
N HIS A 43 1.19 5.67 -4.41
CA HIS A 43 1.05 6.39 -5.67
C HIS A 43 1.50 5.51 -6.85
N SER A 44 2.60 4.78 -6.66
CA SER A 44 3.21 3.91 -7.65
C SER A 44 3.45 2.53 -7.05
N THR A 45 2.41 1.70 -7.06
CA THR A 45 2.44 0.35 -6.48
C THR A 45 3.35 -0.57 -7.26
N MET A 46 4.58 -0.74 -6.76
CA MET A 46 5.60 -1.54 -7.43
C MET A 46 5.46 -3.04 -7.11
N SER A 47 4.91 -3.38 -5.95
CA SER A 47 4.65 -4.75 -5.55
C SER A 47 3.69 -4.82 -4.37
N LEU A 48 3.08 -5.99 -4.21
CA LEU A 48 2.20 -6.33 -3.10
C LEU A 48 2.68 -7.63 -2.46
N ASP A 49 2.66 -7.69 -1.14
CA ASP A 49 2.79 -8.95 -0.40
C ASP A 49 1.88 -8.97 0.84
N PHE A 50 1.57 -10.17 1.31
CA PHE A 50 0.64 -10.38 2.42
C PHE A 50 1.24 -11.30 3.48
N ALA A 51 1.13 -10.92 4.74
CA ALA A 51 1.53 -11.75 5.88
C ALA A 51 0.72 -11.38 7.12
N ASP A 52 0.61 -12.32 8.07
CA ASP A 52 0.08 -12.07 9.41
C ASP A 52 1.26 -11.71 10.31
N ILE A 53 1.54 -10.41 10.46
CA ILE A 53 2.76 -9.92 11.11
C ILE A 53 2.61 -9.77 12.63
N ASP A 54 1.38 -9.68 13.12
CA ASP A 54 1.06 -9.56 14.55
C ASP A 54 0.45 -10.85 15.14
N ASN A 55 0.32 -11.89 14.32
CA ASN A 55 -0.15 -13.24 14.65
C ASN A 55 -1.60 -13.24 15.17
N ASN A 56 -2.46 -12.39 14.60
CA ASN A 56 -3.87 -12.26 14.96
C ASN A 56 -4.81 -13.11 14.06
N GLY A 57 -4.26 -13.78 13.04
CA GLY A 57 -4.98 -14.62 12.07
C GLY A 57 -5.56 -13.86 10.88
N GLN A 58 -5.38 -12.55 10.82
CA GLN A 58 -5.64 -11.68 9.67
C GLN A 58 -4.30 -11.35 9.01
N ARG A 59 -4.32 -11.13 7.68
CA ARG A 59 -3.09 -10.79 6.95
C ARG A 59 -3.08 -9.31 6.62
N GLU A 60 -2.01 -8.66 7.00
CA GLU A 60 -1.65 -7.32 6.56
C GLU A 60 -1.25 -7.33 5.08
N LEU A 61 -1.42 -6.18 4.43
CA LEU A 61 -0.97 -5.94 3.06
C LEU A 61 0.17 -4.92 3.07
N PHE A 62 1.32 -5.31 2.51
CA PHE A 62 2.38 -4.36 2.22
C PHE A 62 2.39 -4.02 0.73
N ALA A 63 2.22 -2.73 0.43
CA ALA A 63 2.35 -2.16 -0.89
C ALA A 63 3.63 -1.32 -0.95
N SER A 64 4.54 -1.68 -1.86
CA SER A 64 5.81 -0.96 -1.98
C SER A 64 5.72 0.19 -2.99
N ASP A 65 6.32 1.31 -2.67
CA ASP A 65 6.52 2.49 -3.50
C ASP A 65 7.98 2.98 -3.40
N MET A 66 8.26 4.19 -3.87
CA MET A 66 9.57 4.81 -3.99
C MET A 66 9.62 6.04 -3.09
N HIS A 67 10.34 5.93 -1.97
CA HIS A 67 10.47 7.00 -1.00
C HIS A 67 11.88 7.03 -0.39
N PRO A 68 12.55 8.20 -0.37
CA PRO A 68 13.91 8.29 0.14
C PRO A 68 14.02 7.87 1.61
N TYR A 69 15.10 7.16 1.96
CA TYR A 69 15.39 6.80 3.37
C TYR A 69 15.76 8.00 4.24
N GLN A 70 16.39 9.01 3.63
CA GLN A 70 16.90 10.20 4.32
C GLN A 70 16.16 11.42 3.81
N GLU A 71 15.75 12.30 4.73
CA GLU A 71 15.03 13.53 4.41
C GLU A 71 15.92 14.78 4.57
N ASP A 72 17.25 14.62 4.51
CA ASP A 72 18.14 15.78 4.50
C ASP A 72 18.00 16.58 3.20
N SER A 73 18.43 17.83 3.22
CA SER A 73 18.22 18.76 2.10
C SER A 73 18.88 18.32 0.80
N GLU A 74 20.01 17.60 0.86
CA GLU A 74 20.72 17.13 -0.34
C GLU A 74 19.95 15.97 -0.97
N THR A 75 19.51 15.01 -0.15
CA THR A 75 18.69 13.88 -0.59
C THR A 75 17.37 14.36 -1.16
N MET A 76 16.64 15.24 -0.47
CA MET A 76 15.36 15.75 -0.95
C MET A 76 15.49 16.54 -2.25
N ALA A 77 16.54 17.35 -2.41
CA ALA A 77 16.81 18.06 -3.66
C ALA A 77 17.11 17.11 -4.84
N ALA A 78 17.72 15.95 -4.58
CA ALA A 78 17.97 14.94 -5.61
C ALA A 78 16.69 14.20 -6.03
N TRP A 79 15.73 14.02 -5.12
CA TRP A 79 14.45 13.36 -5.39
C TRP A 79 13.37 14.30 -5.93
N ASP A 80 13.50 15.61 -5.68
CA ASP A 80 12.53 16.65 -6.09
C ASP A 80 12.07 16.56 -7.55
N PRO A 81 12.94 16.31 -8.57
CA PRO A 81 12.48 16.20 -9.94
C PRO A 81 11.54 15.01 -10.17
N VAL A 82 11.79 13.87 -9.52
CA VAL A 82 10.94 12.67 -9.63
C VAL A 82 9.64 12.89 -8.88
N MET A 83 9.70 13.38 -7.63
CA MET A 83 8.50 13.60 -6.81
C MET A 83 7.58 14.64 -7.43
N SER A 84 8.13 15.74 -7.93
CA SER A 84 7.35 16.76 -8.63
C SER A 84 6.68 16.21 -9.88
N SER A 85 7.40 15.40 -10.68
CA SER A 85 6.82 14.81 -11.90
C SER A 85 5.71 13.80 -11.63
N MET A 86 5.76 13.10 -10.50
CA MET A 86 4.71 12.17 -10.09
C MET A 86 3.47 12.91 -9.59
N MET A 87 3.66 14.10 -9.00
CA MET A 87 2.59 14.98 -8.51
C MET A 87 2.02 15.92 -9.57
N ASP A 88 2.46 15.83 -10.84
CA ASP A 88 1.96 16.67 -11.94
C ASP A 88 0.54 16.26 -12.39
N ASP A 89 0.12 15.03 -12.08
CA ASP A 89 -1.24 14.57 -12.36
C ASP A 89 -2.24 15.21 -11.38
N PRO A 90 -3.47 15.54 -11.83
CA PRO A 90 -4.46 16.21 -10.99
C PRO A 90 -4.99 15.28 -9.89
N HIS A 91 -4.48 15.46 -8.67
CA HIS A 91 -5.00 14.80 -7.47
C HIS A 91 -6.27 15.49 -6.94
N PRO A 92 -7.37 14.76 -6.71
CA PRO A 92 -8.53 15.31 -6.01
C PRO A 92 -8.16 15.72 -4.57
N PRO A 93 -8.94 16.61 -3.92
CA PRO A 93 -8.67 17.00 -2.53
C PRO A 93 -8.63 15.85 -1.52
N ASP A 94 -9.34 14.76 -1.83
CA ASP A 94 -9.47 13.56 -0.99
C ASP A 94 -8.69 12.37 -1.59
N ASP A 95 -7.57 12.63 -2.27
CA ASP A 95 -6.72 11.59 -2.84
C ASP A 95 -6.05 10.75 -1.74
N PRO A 96 -6.26 9.41 -1.69
CA PRO A 96 -5.62 8.56 -0.70
C PRO A 96 -4.14 8.28 -1.01
N GLN A 97 -3.63 8.64 -2.20
CA GLN A 97 -2.32 8.22 -2.65
C GLN A 97 -1.17 8.96 -1.95
N THR A 98 -0.14 8.20 -1.58
CA THR A 98 1.11 8.71 -1.00
C THR A 98 2.32 8.12 -1.71
N MET A 99 3.37 8.93 -1.87
CA MET A 99 4.66 8.47 -2.41
C MET A 99 5.51 7.85 -1.30
N ALA A 100 5.05 6.74 -0.74
CA ALA A 100 5.70 5.98 0.32
C ALA A 100 5.17 4.56 0.33
N ASN A 101 5.94 3.60 0.87
CA ASN A 101 5.36 2.27 1.09
C ASN A 101 4.18 2.39 2.08
N VAL A 102 3.17 1.56 1.87
CA VAL A 102 1.98 1.49 2.72
C VAL A 102 1.88 0.08 3.30
N LEU A 103 1.56 0.00 4.60
CA LEU A 103 1.32 -1.25 5.31
C LEU A 103 -0.09 -1.20 5.87
N GLN A 104 -1.03 -1.79 5.14
CA GLN A 104 -2.41 -1.88 5.59
C GLN A 104 -2.53 -2.93 6.69
N MET A 105 -2.96 -2.47 7.86
CA MET A 105 -3.37 -3.32 8.96
C MET A 105 -4.88 -3.26 9.12
N ALA A 106 -5.50 -4.44 9.25
CA ALA A 106 -6.91 -4.53 9.56
C ALA A 106 -7.08 -4.47 11.09
N ASP A 107 -7.86 -3.51 11.56
CA ASP A 107 -8.47 -3.60 12.88
C ASP A 107 -9.98 -3.77 12.71
N GLY A 108 -10.69 -4.19 13.76
CA GLY A 108 -12.14 -4.44 13.67
C GLY A 108 -13.00 -3.24 13.21
N ALA A 109 -12.42 -2.04 13.02
CA ALA A 109 -13.07 -0.88 12.44
C ALA A 109 -12.77 -0.66 10.94
N GLY A 110 -11.71 -1.26 10.39
CA GLY A 110 -11.33 -1.13 8.99
C GLY A 110 -9.82 -1.31 8.75
N TRP A 111 -9.35 -0.85 7.59
CA TRP A 111 -7.94 -0.85 7.25
C TRP A 111 -7.30 0.49 7.59
N HIS A 112 -6.06 0.47 8.06
CA HIS A 112 -5.26 1.68 8.29
C HIS A 112 -3.80 1.46 7.91
N ASP A 113 -3.12 2.52 7.46
CA ASP A 113 -1.69 2.48 7.19
C ASP A 113 -0.84 2.57 8.48
N ALA A 114 0.05 1.61 8.66
CA ALA A 114 1.00 1.54 9.78
C ALA A 114 2.47 1.68 9.33
N ALA A 115 2.76 1.92 8.05
CA ALA A 115 4.12 1.83 7.51
C ALA A 115 5.10 2.80 8.18
N ALA A 116 4.70 4.06 8.38
CA ALA A 116 5.54 5.06 9.04
C ALA A 116 5.75 4.73 10.53
N ALA A 117 4.70 4.26 11.21
CA ALA A 117 4.76 3.90 12.63
C ALA A 117 5.72 2.72 12.89
N LEU A 118 5.82 1.78 11.94
CA LEU A 118 6.72 0.64 12.01
C LEU A 118 8.06 0.87 11.30
N GLY A 119 8.29 2.05 10.71
CA GLY A 119 9.55 2.43 10.07
C GLY A 119 9.83 1.71 8.75
N VAL A 120 8.78 1.30 8.03
CA VAL A 120 8.86 0.59 6.73
C VAL A 120 8.32 1.41 5.55
N ASN A 121 7.97 2.68 5.77
CA ASN A 121 7.45 3.58 4.73
C ASN A 121 8.50 3.99 3.66
N ALA A 122 9.79 3.82 3.96
CA ALA A 122 10.89 4.32 3.12
C ALA A 122 11.86 3.21 2.71
N THR A 123 12.07 3.04 1.41
CA THR A 123 12.97 2.00 0.86
C THR A 123 13.90 2.47 -0.26
N GLY A 124 13.90 3.77 -0.59
CA GLY A 124 14.52 4.31 -1.78
C GLY A 124 13.76 3.86 -3.02
N TRP A 125 14.46 3.28 -3.99
CA TRP A 125 13.81 2.67 -5.15
C TRP A 125 13.41 1.22 -4.87
N SER A 126 12.14 0.90 -5.10
CA SER A 126 11.58 -0.44 -4.87
C SER A 126 11.04 -1.03 -6.17
N TRP A 127 11.19 -2.34 -6.35
CA TRP A 127 10.55 -3.09 -7.43
C TRP A 127 9.85 -4.36 -6.96
N SER A 128 10.10 -4.76 -5.70
CA SER A 128 9.56 -5.97 -5.11
C SER A 128 9.69 -5.92 -3.60
N SER A 129 8.71 -6.50 -2.93
CA SER A 129 8.67 -6.70 -1.49
C SER A 129 8.30 -8.16 -1.20
N LYS A 130 8.82 -8.65 -0.07
CA LYS A 130 8.59 -10.00 0.44
C LYS A 130 8.56 -9.94 1.97
N PHE A 131 7.52 -10.50 2.57
CA PHE A 131 7.56 -10.91 3.96
C PHE A 131 8.35 -12.22 4.10
N GLY A 132 9.01 -12.37 5.25
CA GLY A 132 9.77 -13.57 5.58
C GLY A 132 9.89 -13.76 7.08
N ASP A 133 9.56 -14.96 7.53
CA ASP A 133 9.89 -15.46 8.86
C ASP A 133 11.31 -16.04 8.81
N LEU A 134 12.22 -15.50 9.63
CA LEU A 134 13.66 -15.78 9.55
C LEU A 134 14.21 -16.56 10.75
N ASP A 135 13.37 -16.86 11.75
CA ASP A 135 13.78 -17.55 12.98
C ASP A 135 13.06 -18.89 13.20
N GLN A 136 12.52 -19.48 12.14
CA GLN A 136 12.06 -20.88 12.13
C GLN A 136 13.16 -21.91 12.40
#